data_AF-A0A4R8Q251-F1
#
_entry.id   AF-A0A4R8Q251-F1
#
_cell.length_a   1.000
_cell.length_b   1.000
_cell.length_c   1.000
_cell.angle_alpha   90.00
_cell.angle_beta   90.00
_cell.angle_gamma   90.00
#
_symmetry.space_group_name_H-M   'P 1'
#
loop_
_entity.id
_entity.type
_entity.pdbx_description
1 polymer ?
#
loop_
_entity_poly.entity_id
_entity_poly.type
_entity_poly.pdbx_seq_one_letter_code
_entity_poly.pdbx_strand_id
1 'polypeptide(L)'
;MRPSQFLSAIALVASAGLVTANPVPNPLPELVDDHTSRLVARNDSDPDSCIKAPLSAEPDFSYYTFHIDANVKERAQRHGLTKIGVIQYCNSNGGIFGSQPKNTDNWAYDTLDKFGPDQPYKIKVDRCKKRYKRHVWKYQVYLCNENNWCGTTKCGYTRKICPVEQTKAVDLVDNESWLYSV
;
A
#
# COMPACT_ATOMS: atom_id res chain seq x y z
N MET A 1 5.02 -71.89 49.48
CA MET A 1 5.32 -70.87 50.51
C MET A 1 6.09 -69.74 49.82
N ARG A 2 5.67 -68.48 50.04
CA ARG A 2 6.12 -67.19 49.44
C ARG A 2 7.64 -66.93 49.60
N PRO A 3 8.30 -65.89 48.98
CA PRO A 3 7.80 -64.61 48.40
C PRO A 3 8.39 -64.22 47.01
N SER A 4 7.70 -63.45 46.14
CA SER A 4 7.63 -61.96 46.02
C SER A 4 8.96 -61.22 45.85
N GLN A 5 9.25 -60.68 44.65
CA GLN A 5 9.84 -59.35 44.34
C GLN A 5 9.47 -58.98 42.87
N PHE A 6 8.38 -58.24 42.63
CA PHE A 6 8.33 -56.80 42.34
C PHE A 6 9.34 -56.31 41.29
N LEU A 7 8.92 -56.31 40.01
CA LEU A 7 9.45 -55.42 38.97
C LEU A 7 8.36 -54.41 38.64
N SER A 8 8.46 -53.20 39.21
CA SER A 8 7.65 -52.06 38.81
C SER A 8 8.22 -51.48 37.51
N ALA A 9 7.58 -51.80 36.38
CA ALA A 9 7.75 -51.04 35.16
C ALA A 9 6.92 -49.75 35.30
N ILE A 10 7.59 -48.62 35.49
CA ILE A 10 6.97 -47.30 35.32
C ILE A 10 6.81 -47.09 33.81
N ALA A 11 5.61 -47.34 33.30
CA ALA A 11 5.23 -46.86 31.98
C ALA A 11 5.02 -45.35 32.07
N LEU A 12 5.97 -44.57 31.53
CA LEU A 12 5.72 -43.16 31.21
C LEU A 12 4.69 -43.13 30.08
N VAL A 13 3.44 -42.88 30.44
CA VAL A 13 2.41 -42.49 29.49
C VAL A 13 2.78 -41.09 29.01
N ALA A 14 3.56 -41.01 27.93
CA ALA A 14 3.63 -39.79 27.16
C ALA A 14 2.23 -39.57 26.59
N SER A 15 1.50 -38.62 27.17
CA SER A 15 0.28 -38.09 26.59
C SER A 15 0.70 -37.44 25.26
N ALA A 16 0.67 -38.22 24.18
CA ALA A 16 0.61 -37.69 22.83
C ALA A 16 -0.72 -36.95 22.75
N GLY A 17 -0.71 -35.69 23.16
CA GLY A 17 -1.68 -34.74 22.66
C GLY A 17 -1.55 -34.80 21.15
N LEU A 18 -2.53 -35.43 20.50
CA LEU A 18 -2.82 -35.21 19.09
C LEU A 18 -3.10 -33.72 18.96
N VAL A 19 -2.04 -32.92 18.84
CA VAL A 19 -2.13 -31.66 18.13
C VAL A 19 -2.39 -32.14 16.71
N THR A 20 -3.67 -32.16 16.34
CA THR A 20 -4.06 -32.09 14.95
C THR A 20 -3.41 -30.80 14.46
N ALA A 21 -2.21 -30.91 13.91
CA ALA A 21 -1.69 -29.90 13.03
C ALA A 21 -2.77 -29.76 11.98
N ASN A 22 -3.59 -28.72 12.10
CA ASN A 22 -4.41 -28.29 10.99
C ASN A 22 -3.43 -28.26 9.82
N PRO A 23 -3.69 -28.99 8.72
CA PRO A 23 -2.82 -28.93 7.58
C PRO A 23 -2.72 -27.45 7.22
N VAL A 24 -1.53 -26.88 7.41
CA VAL A 24 -1.18 -25.59 6.84
C VAL A 24 -1.53 -25.76 5.38
N PRO A 25 -2.50 -24.99 4.84
CA PRO A 25 -2.81 -25.10 3.43
C PRO A 25 -1.48 -24.94 2.69
N ASN A 26 -1.23 -25.91 1.83
CA ASN A 26 -0.18 -25.95 0.81
C ASN A 26 0.18 -24.56 0.27
N PRO A 27 1.42 -24.40 -0.24
CA PRO A 27 2.16 -23.13 -0.28
C PRO A 27 1.31 -21.98 -0.79
N LEU A 28 1.50 -20.80 -0.17
CA LEU A 28 1.05 -19.49 -0.67
C LEU A 28 0.90 -19.59 -2.20
N PRO A 29 -0.33 -19.51 -2.75
CA PRO A 29 -0.50 -19.67 -4.18
C PRO A 29 0.49 -18.72 -4.81
N GLU A 30 1.36 -19.28 -5.68
CA GLU A 30 2.26 -18.52 -6.52
C GLU A 30 1.50 -17.26 -6.90
N LEU A 31 2.00 -16.09 -6.48
CA LEU A 31 1.32 -14.81 -6.64
C LEU A 31 1.18 -14.56 -8.14
N VAL A 32 0.12 -15.15 -8.71
CA VAL A 32 -0.22 -15.08 -10.12
C VAL A 32 -0.27 -13.61 -10.44
N ASP A 33 0.35 -13.22 -11.55
CA ASP A 33 0.30 -11.87 -12.07
C ASP A 33 -1.14 -11.53 -12.44
N ASP A 34 -1.92 -11.19 -11.43
CA ASP A 34 -3.35 -11.04 -11.51
C ASP A 34 -3.63 -9.55 -11.70
N HIS A 35 -3.82 -9.18 -12.95
CA HIS A 35 -4.22 -7.83 -13.35
C HIS A 35 -5.62 -7.44 -12.87
N THR A 36 -6.35 -8.31 -12.15
CA THR A 36 -7.59 -7.96 -11.44
C THR A 36 -7.32 -7.58 -9.97
N SER A 37 -6.08 -7.70 -9.50
CA SER A 37 -5.68 -7.27 -8.15
C SER A 37 -5.27 -5.80 -8.12
N ARG A 38 -5.89 -4.92 -8.93
CA ARG A 38 -5.47 -3.51 -9.03
C ARG A 38 -6.32 -2.44 -8.36
N LEU A 39 -5.81 -1.66 -7.39
CA LEU A 39 -6.41 -0.36 -7.10
C LEU A 39 -6.56 0.51 -8.37
N VAL A 40 -7.75 1.01 -8.66
CA VAL A 40 -8.08 1.87 -9.79
C VAL A 40 -9.04 2.98 -9.36
N ALA A 41 -8.95 4.09 -10.07
CA ALA A 41 -9.87 5.20 -10.03
C ALA A 41 -11.27 4.79 -10.54
N ARG A 42 -12.34 5.38 -9.99
CA ARG A 42 -13.70 5.18 -10.52
C ARG A 42 -13.95 5.87 -11.85
N ASN A 43 -13.18 6.91 -12.22
CA ASN A 43 -13.48 7.71 -13.40
C ASN A 43 -12.23 8.39 -13.97
N ASP A 44 -11.70 7.87 -15.09
CA ASP A 44 -10.66 8.54 -15.89
C ASP A 44 -11.06 8.56 -17.38
N SER A 45 -12.34 8.87 -17.66
CA SER A 45 -12.78 9.10 -19.05
C SER A 45 -12.21 10.39 -19.65
N ASP A 46 -11.75 11.31 -18.81
CA ASP A 46 -11.13 12.56 -19.22
C ASP A 46 -9.62 12.53 -18.93
N PRO A 47 -8.75 12.42 -19.96
CA PRO A 47 -7.31 12.43 -19.78
C PRO A 47 -6.79 13.74 -19.21
N ASP A 48 -7.55 14.84 -19.22
CA ASP A 48 -7.18 16.14 -18.64
C ASP A 48 -7.75 16.37 -17.25
N SER A 49 -8.57 15.44 -16.73
CA SER A 49 -9.03 15.50 -15.35
C SER A 49 -7.85 15.40 -14.38
N CYS A 50 -7.80 16.33 -13.44
CA CYS A 50 -6.80 16.37 -12.38
C CYS A 50 -7.44 16.86 -11.09
N ILE A 51 -6.94 16.36 -9.97
CA ILE A 51 -7.42 16.75 -8.65
C ILE A 51 -6.79 18.09 -8.30
N LYS A 52 -7.64 19.10 -8.06
CA LYS A 52 -7.17 20.38 -7.53
C LYS A 52 -6.65 20.17 -6.12
N ALA A 53 -5.41 20.60 -5.87
CA ALA A 53 -4.79 20.46 -4.55
C ALA A 53 -4.25 21.81 -4.04
N PRO A 54 -4.65 22.27 -2.85
CA PRO A 54 -4.00 23.42 -2.21
C PRO A 54 -2.53 23.12 -1.88
N LEU A 55 -1.77 24.18 -1.61
CA LEU A 55 -0.43 24.06 -1.05
C LEU A 55 -0.53 23.44 0.34
N SER A 56 0.47 22.64 0.70
CA SER A 56 0.60 22.18 2.08
C SER A 56 0.92 23.34 3.01
N ALA A 57 0.24 23.41 4.15
CA ALA A 57 0.57 24.33 5.24
C ALA A 57 1.92 23.98 5.90
N GLU A 58 2.37 22.73 5.79
CA GLU A 58 3.70 22.28 6.19
C GLU A 58 4.56 22.13 4.93
N PRO A 59 5.41 23.10 4.58
CA PRO A 59 6.05 23.14 3.28
C PRO A 59 6.96 21.94 3.02
N ASP A 60 7.49 21.29 4.06
CA ASP A 60 8.37 20.12 3.95
C ASP A 60 7.62 18.79 3.69
N PHE A 61 6.28 18.78 3.72
CA PHE A 61 5.49 17.57 3.57
C PHE A 61 4.27 17.77 2.69
N SER A 62 3.95 16.75 1.90
CA SER A 62 2.64 16.61 1.28
C SER A 62 1.75 15.70 2.11
N TYR A 63 0.45 15.95 2.01
CA TYR A 63 -0.60 15.14 2.61
C TYR A 63 -1.52 14.59 1.52
N TYR A 64 -1.83 13.31 1.61
CA TYR A 64 -2.74 12.61 0.70
C TYR A 64 -3.86 11.99 1.50
N THR A 65 -5.05 12.56 1.35
CA THR A 65 -6.28 12.06 1.98
C THR A 65 -7.13 11.35 0.95
N PHE A 66 -7.45 10.08 1.17
CA PHE A 66 -8.22 9.27 0.23
C PHE A 66 -8.87 8.07 0.93
N HIS A 67 -9.78 7.40 0.23
CA HIS A 67 -10.50 6.24 0.74
C HIS A 67 -10.19 5.00 -0.10
N ILE A 68 -10.24 3.84 0.53
CA ILE A 68 -10.28 2.57 -0.19
C ILE A 68 -11.65 1.94 0.02
N ASP A 69 -12.22 1.34 -1.02
CA ASP A 69 -13.49 0.63 -0.92
C ASP A 69 -13.43 -0.58 0.02
N ALA A 70 -14.56 -0.88 0.66
CA ALA A 70 -14.68 -2.00 1.59
C ALA A 70 -14.38 -3.36 0.94
N ASN A 71 -14.64 -3.50 -0.36
CA ASN A 71 -14.37 -4.71 -1.12
C ASN A 71 -12.88 -5.07 -1.22
N VAL A 72 -11.98 -4.13 -0.89
CA VAL A 72 -10.54 -4.37 -0.93
C VAL A 72 -10.08 -5.25 0.23
N LYS A 73 -10.77 -5.21 1.36
CA LYS A 73 -10.32 -5.87 2.60
C LYS A 73 -10.06 -7.36 2.46
N GLU A 74 -11.05 -8.11 1.97
CA GLU A 74 -10.95 -9.57 1.86
C GLU A 74 -9.80 -9.99 0.93
N ARG A 75 -9.63 -9.26 -0.17
CA ARG A 75 -8.59 -9.55 -1.15
C ARG A 75 -7.20 -9.18 -0.63
N ALA A 76 -7.06 -8.04 0.04
CA ALA A 76 -5.80 -7.68 0.70
C ALA A 76 -5.36 -8.76 1.70
N GLN A 77 -6.30 -9.27 2.51
CA GLN A 77 -6.06 -10.38 3.43
C GLN A 77 -5.63 -11.66 2.71
N ARG A 78 -6.32 -12.03 1.62
CA ARG A 78 -5.99 -13.21 0.81
C ARG A 78 -4.57 -13.18 0.25
N HIS A 79 -4.05 -12.00 -0.09
CA HIS A 79 -2.71 -11.81 -0.64
C HIS A 79 -1.65 -11.40 0.39
N GLY A 80 -1.98 -11.41 1.70
CA GLY A 80 -1.03 -11.05 2.76
C GLY A 80 -0.55 -9.60 2.69
N LEU A 81 -1.38 -8.69 2.18
CA LEU A 81 -1.11 -7.26 2.13
C LEU A 81 -1.51 -6.63 3.47
N THR A 82 -0.58 -5.89 4.08
CA THR A 82 -0.73 -5.34 5.44
C THR A 82 -0.40 -3.85 5.52
N LYS A 83 0.12 -3.27 4.44
CA LYS A 83 0.49 -1.87 4.34
C LYS A 83 -0.16 -1.22 3.13
N ILE A 84 -0.35 0.08 3.25
CA ILE A 84 -0.75 0.94 2.16
C ILE A 84 0.36 1.94 1.89
N GLY A 85 0.75 2.11 0.63
CA GLY A 85 1.79 3.02 0.19
C GLY A 85 1.23 4.16 -0.65
N VAL A 86 1.80 5.35 -0.52
CA VAL A 86 1.60 6.46 -1.46
C VAL A 86 2.92 6.79 -2.14
N ILE A 87 2.88 6.87 -3.46
CA ILE A 87 3.94 7.47 -4.27
C ILE A 87 3.51 8.87 -4.68
N GLN A 88 4.31 9.86 -4.30
CA GLN A 88 4.26 11.19 -4.89
C GLN A 88 5.23 11.27 -6.07
N TYR A 89 4.73 11.56 -7.26
CA TYR A 89 5.56 11.82 -8.43
C TYR A 89 5.93 13.31 -8.53
N CYS A 90 7.23 13.56 -8.58
CA CYS A 90 7.82 14.89 -8.70
C CYS A 90 8.39 15.08 -10.11
N ASN A 91 7.71 15.89 -10.92
CA ASN A 91 8.17 16.22 -12.27
C ASN A 91 9.15 17.40 -12.23
N SER A 92 10.11 17.40 -13.14
CA SER A 92 11.09 18.48 -13.30
C SER A 92 11.00 19.08 -14.70
N ASN A 93 11.18 20.39 -14.79
CA ASN A 93 11.24 21.10 -16.08
C ASN A 93 12.65 21.04 -16.72
N GLY A 94 13.40 19.96 -16.47
CA GLY A 94 14.76 19.76 -16.96
C GLY A 94 15.90 20.16 -16.01
N GLY A 95 17.09 19.60 -16.25
CA GLY A 95 18.35 19.89 -15.56
C GLY A 95 18.94 21.28 -15.87
N ILE A 96 20.22 21.49 -15.54
CA ILE A 96 20.95 22.69 -16.02
C ILE A 96 20.88 22.67 -17.56
N PHE A 97 20.42 23.76 -18.17
CA PHE A 97 20.13 23.90 -19.61
C PHE A 97 18.93 23.12 -20.17
N GLY A 98 18.02 22.61 -19.32
CA GLY A 98 16.78 21.98 -19.79
C GLY A 98 16.96 20.62 -20.48
N SER A 99 18.18 20.07 -20.50
CA SER A 99 18.55 18.97 -21.40
C SER A 99 18.04 17.60 -20.96
N GLN A 100 17.67 17.40 -19.68
CA GLN A 100 17.10 16.13 -19.20
C GLN A 100 16.19 16.34 -17.98
N PRO A 101 14.93 15.87 -18.00
CA PRO A 101 14.12 15.76 -16.80
C PRO A 101 14.83 14.88 -15.75
N LYS A 102 14.93 15.38 -14.52
CA LYS A 102 15.44 14.68 -13.34
C LYS A 102 14.28 14.35 -12.38
N ASN A 103 13.24 13.71 -12.89
CA ASN A 103 12.06 13.34 -12.11
C ASN A 103 12.44 12.45 -10.93
N THR A 104 11.67 12.52 -9.86
CA THR A 104 11.85 11.67 -8.68
C THR A 104 10.49 11.26 -8.14
N ASP A 105 10.49 10.22 -7.34
CA ASP A 105 9.37 9.83 -6.51
C ASP A 105 9.73 9.92 -5.02
N ASN A 106 8.71 10.14 -4.19
CA ASN A 106 8.81 10.01 -2.74
C ASN A 106 7.74 9.00 -2.31
N TRP A 107 8.10 8.14 -1.37
CA TRP A 107 7.24 7.08 -0.86
C TRP A 107 6.94 7.30 0.61
N ALA A 108 5.71 6.99 1.02
CA ALA A 108 5.35 6.81 2.41
C ALA A 108 4.38 5.64 2.55
N TYR A 109 4.30 5.08 3.75
CA TYR A 109 3.47 3.93 4.05
C TYR A 109 2.67 4.16 5.32
N ASP A 110 1.52 3.51 5.41
CA ASP A 110 0.72 3.37 6.62
C ASP A 110 0.24 1.90 6.74
N THR A 111 -0.35 1.54 7.88
CA THR A 111 -0.99 0.24 8.08
C THR A 111 -2.24 0.14 7.22
N LEU A 112 -2.51 -1.01 6.62
CA LEU A 112 -3.73 -1.26 5.84
C LEU A 112 -4.86 -1.74 6.76
N ASP A 113 -5.54 -0.82 7.43
CA ASP A 113 -6.57 -1.11 8.44
C ASP A 113 -7.91 -0.36 8.26
N LYS A 114 -7.94 0.66 7.39
CA LYS A 114 -9.12 1.48 7.09
C LYS A 114 -9.73 1.10 5.75
N PHE A 115 -11.04 0.85 5.75
CA PHE A 115 -11.78 0.46 4.55
C PHE A 115 -13.20 1.04 4.58
N GLY A 116 -13.64 1.58 3.46
CA GLY A 116 -14.95 2.21 3.29
C GLY A 116 -14.90 3.75 3.32
N PRO A 117 -16.04 4.40 3.01
CA PRO A 117 -16.13 5.85 2.83
C PRO A 117 -15.97 6.67 4.12
N ASP A 118 -16.16 6.07 5.30
CA ASP A 118 -16.06 6.77 6.58
C ASP A 118 -14.67 6.62 7.24
N GLN A 119 -13.73 5.95 6.55
CA GLN A 119 -12.40 5.65 7.08
C GLN A 119 -11.31 6.12 6.11
N PRO A 120 -11.08 7.45 5.98
CA PRO A 120 -10.02 7.97 5.14
C PRO A 120 -8.63 7.63 5.68
N TYR A 121 -7.71 7.36 4.76
CA TYR A 121 -6.28 7.52 5.02
C TYR A 121 -5.90 8.99 4.94
N LYS A 122 -4.89 9.39 5.72
CA LYS A 122 -4.17 10.65 5.56
C LYS A 122 -2.68 10.37 5.65
N ILE A 123 -2.04 10.20 4.49
CA ILE A 123 -0.64 9.79 4.42
C ILE A 123 0.25 11.01 4.23
N LYS A 124 1.25 11.13 5.10
CA LYS A 124 2.28 12.18 5.08
C LYS A 124 3.46 11.71 4.24
N VAL A 125 3.84 12.48 3.22
CA VAL A 125 4.95 12.18 2.30
C VAL A 125 5.91 13.35 2.30
N ASP A 126 7.22 13.12 2.21
CA ASP A 126 8.19 14.20 2.04
C ASP A 126 7.87 15.05 0.81
N ARG A 127 8.16 16.35 0.86
CA ARG A 127 8.06 17.23 -0.30
C ARG A 127 9.02 16.84 -1.43
N CYS A 128 8.72 17.29 -2.64
CA CYS A 128 9.63 17.17 -3.76
C CYS A 128 11.00 17.84 -3.48
N LYS A 129 12.07 17.23 -3.99
CA LYS A 129 13.45 17.71 -3.79
C LYS A 129 13.62 19.15 -4.31
N LYS A 130 14.48 19.95 -3.65
CA LYS A 130 14.70 21.37 -4.01
C LYS A 130 15.34 21.53 -5.39
N ARG A 131 16.33 20.69 -5.72
CA ARG A 131 17.10 20.75 -6.97
C ARG A 131 16.23 20.43 -8.19
N TYR A 132 16.62 21.01 -9.34
CA TYR A 132 16.03 20.78 -10.67
C TYR A 132 14.56 21.19 -10.80
N LYS A 133 14.13 22.23 -10.06
CA LYS A 133 12.77 22.82 -10.15
C LYS A 133 11.65 21.78 -10.12
N ARG A 134 11.83 20.74 -9.29
CA ARG A 134 10.82 19.69 -9.14
C ARG A 134 9.56 20.21 -8.48
N HIS A 135 8.42 19.76 -8.97
CA HIS A 135 7.09 20.05 -8.44
C HIS A 135 6.23 18.78 -8.43
N VAL A 136 5.22 18.75 -7.56
CA VAL A 136 4.25 17.66 -7.49
C VAL A 136 3.46 17.62 -8.80
N TRP A 137 3.30 16.41 -9.36
CA TRP A 137 2.62 16.23 -10.64
C TRP A 137 1.49 15.20 -10.58
N LYS A 138 1.77 14.06 -9.95
CA LYS A 138 0.81 12.96 -9.82
C LYS A 138 1.01 12.24 -8.50
N TYR A 139 0.04 11.41 -8.12
CA TYR A 139 0.25 10.43 -7.07
C TYR A 139 -0.43 9.10 -7.39
N GLN A 140 -0.02 8.08 -6.64
CA GLN A 140 -0.57 6.73 -6.78
C GLN A 140 -0.58 6.03 -5.42
N VAL A 141 -1.59 5.19 -5.20
CA VAL A 141 -1.75 4.36 -4.01
C VAL A 141 -1.38 2.91 -4.34
N TYR A 142 -0.73 2.25 -3.39
CA TYR A 142 -0.30 0.85 -3.49
C TYR A 142 -0.72 0.07 -2.26
N LEU A 143 -0.96 -1.21 -2.44
CA LEU A 143 -1.10 -2.16 -1.34
C LEU A 143 0.18 -3.00 -1.29
N CYS A 144 0.72 -3.15 -0.09
CA CYS A 144 2.04 -3.73 0.14
C CYS A 144 2.01 -4.72 1.29
N ASN A 145 2.94 -5.66 1.28
CA ASN A 145 3.17 -6.54 2.42
C ASN A 145 4.09 -5.88 3.47
N GLU A 146 4.35 -6.60 4.56
CA GLU A 146 5.22 -6.13 5.65
C GLU A 146 6.64 -5.74 5.21
N ASN A 147 7.17 -6.35 4.16
CA ASN A 147 8.51 -6.07 3.65
C ASN A 147 8.55 -4.86 2.70
N ASN A 148 7.49 -4.05 2.66
CA ASN A 148 7.27 -2.95 1.72
C ASN A 148 7.28 -3.42 0.25
N TRP A 149 7.11 -4.72 0.01
CA TRP A 149 6.93 -5.22 -1.34
C TRP A 149 5.47 -5.02 -1.74
N CYS A 150 5.28 -4.15 -2.73
CA CYS A 150 3.96 -3.77 -3.22
C CYS A 150 3.54 -4.56 -4.48
N GLY A 151 4.17 -5.72 -4.72
CA GLY A 151 3.80 -6.68 -5.77
C GLY A 151 3.80 -6.17 -7.22
N THR A 152 3.25 -6.99 -8.14
CA THR A 152 2.60 -6.51 -9.38
C THR A 152 1.18 -6.00 -9.11
N THR A 153 0.78 -5.94 -7.83
CA THR A 153 -0.19 -4.99 -7.29
C THR A 153 0.22 -3.50 -7.52
N LYS A 154 1.10 -3.24 -8.50
CA LYS A 154 1.25 -1.98 -9.22
C LYS A 154 -0.02 -1.69 -9.97
N CYS A 155 -0.85 -0.96 -9.27
CA CYS A 155 -2.24 -0.97 -9.53
C CYS A 155 -2.73 0.39 -9.16
N GLY A 156 -2.71 1.25 -10.15
CA GLY A 156 -3.19 2.59 -9.96
C GLY A 156 -3.12 3.24 -11.30
N TYR A 157 -4.29 3.66 -11.74
CA TYR A 157 -4.34 4.84 -12.56
C TYR A 157 -3.61 5.95 -11.80
N THR A 158 -2.61 6.55 -12.43
CA THR A 158 -1.88 7.63 -11.79
C THR A 158 -2.77 8.86 -11.77
N ARG A 159 -3.16 9.34 -10.60
CA ARG A 159 -4.00 10.52 -10.47
C ARG A 159 -3.19 11.77 -10.74
N LYS A 160 -3.58 12.53 -11.76
CA LYS A 160 -2.99 13.85 -12.03
C LYS A 160 -3.39 14.82 -10.92
N ILE A 161 -2.44 15.65 -10.52
CA ILE A 161 -2.63 16.70 -9.52
C ILE A 161 -2.45 18.03 -10.23
N CYS A 162 -3.40 18.94 -10.02
CA CYS A 162 -3.30 20.33 -10.44
C CYS A 162 -3.25 21.22 -9.21
N PRO A 163 -2.05 21.46 -8.67
CA PRO A 163 -1.93 22.43 -7.60
C PRO A 163 -2.20 23.83 -8.13
N VAL A 164 -2.62 24.74 -7.25
CA VAL A 164 -2.92 26.14 -7.62
C VAL A 164 -1.71 26.87 -8.23
N GLU A 165 -0.49 26.41 -7.91
CA GLU A 165 0.77 26.85 -8.50
C GLU A 165 1.80 25.71 -8.50
N GLN A 166 2.94 25.89 -9.20
CA GLN A 166 4.02 24.89 -9.15
C GLN A 166 4.61 24.81 -7.73
N THR A 167 4.25 23.76 -7.00
CA THR A 167 4.66 23.55 -5.62
C THR A 167 5.40 22.23 -5.42
N LYS A 168 6.21 22.17 -4.36
CA LYS A 168 6.90 20.96 -3.91
C LYS A 168 6.06 20.10 -2.96
N ALA A 169 5.02 20.69 -2.39
CA ALA A 169 4.19 20.06 -1.38
C ALA A 169 2.72 20.48 -1.53
N VAL A 170 1.82 19.52 -1.36
CA VAL A 170 0.36 19.71 -1.50
C VAL A 170 -0.38 19.12 -0.32
N ASP A 171 -1.58 19.60 -0.05
CA ASP A 171 -2.54 18.93 0.83
C ASP A 171 -3.73 18.46 -0.02
N LEU A 172 -3.64 17.24 -0.54
CA LEU A 172 -4.59 16.69 -1.50
C LEU A 172 -5.69 15.90 -0.78
N VAL A 173 -6.94 16.14 -1.18
CA VAL A 173 -8.10 15.32 -0.82
C VAL A 173 -8.66 14.70 -2.09
N ASP A 174 -8.62 13.37 -2.17
CA ASP A 174 -9.26 12.56 -3.22
C ASP A 174 -10.56 11.98 -2.67
N ASN A 175 -11.67 12.48 -3.20
CA ASN A 175 -13.01 12.04 -2.80
C ASN A 175 -13.41 10.74 -3.49
N GLU A 176 -12.71 10.33 -4.55
CA GLU A 176 -12.98 9.07 -5.22
C GLU A 176 -12.29 7.92 -4.50
N SER A 177 -13.05 6.88 -4.15
CA SER A 177 -12.49 5.69 -3.54
C SER A 177 -11.65 4.89 -4.53
N TRP A 178 -10.53 4.38 -4.07
CA TRP A 178 -9.72 3.41 -4.78
C TRP A 178 -10.38 2.02 -4.69
N LEU A 179 -10.54 1.35 -5.83
CA LEU A 179 -11.22 0.05 -5.96
C LEU A 179 -10.28 -1.00 -6.54
N TYR A 180 -10.47 -2.30 -6.29
CA TYR A 180 -9.85 -3.29 -7.17
C TYR A 180 -10.44 -3.26 -8.60
N SER A 181 -9.57 -3.35 -9.61
CA SER A 181 -9.90 -3.52 -11.03
C SER A 181 -10.47 -4.90 -11.18
N VAL A 182 -11.68 -5.00 -11.72
CA VAL A 182 -12.28 -6.30 -12.01
C VAL A 182 -11.57 -6.94 -13.20
#